data_AF-A0A9D6U7Q4-F1
#
_entry.id   AF-A0A9D6U7Q4-F1
#
_cell.length_a   1.000
_cell.length_b   1.000
_cell.length_c   1.000
_cell.angle_alpha   90.00
_cell.angle_beta   90.00
_cell.angle_gamma   90.00
#
_symmetry.space_group_name_H-M   'P 1'
#
loop_
_entity.id
_entity.type
_entity.pdbx_description
1 polymer ?
#
loop_
_entity_poly.entity_id
_entity_poly.type
_entity_poly.pdbx_seq_one_letter_code
_entity_poly.pdbx_strand_id
1 'polypeptide(L)'
;MALSRTPSNLVNEVAKQNRELLTVVGSIIEYYKKSEGISDYTIASRAGCSRSMIYQLRKGTVGYCGISTITKIAASFNCNLLEWLRSVPPQEQ
;
A
#
# COMPACT_ATOMS: atom_id res chain seq x y z
N MET A 1 20.08 -28.94 -15.45
CA MET A 1 20.84 -27.90 -14.75
C MET A 1 19.87 -27.09 -13.92
N ALA A 2 19.82 -27.31 -12.60
CA ALA A 2 19.03 -26.47 -11.70
C ALA A 2 19.80 -25.16 -11.50
N LEU A 3 19.25 -24.04 -11.97
CA LEU A 3 19.76 -22.71 -11.67
C LEU A 3 19.66 -22.50 -10.14
N SER A 4 20.78 -22.64 -9.43
CA SER A 4 20.85 -22.29 -8.01
C SER A 4 20.59 -20.79 -7.90
N ARG A 5 19.41 -20.39 -7.38
CA ARG A 5 19.11 -18.99 -7.10
C ARG A 5 20.15 -18.48 -6.11
N THR A 6 21.03 -17.59 -6.53
CA THR A 6 21.94 -16.92 -5.61
C THR A 6 21.14 -16.08 -4.62
N PRO A 7 21.57 -15.94 -3.36
CA PRO A 7 20.85 -15.17 -2.34
C PRO A 7 20.52 -13.74 -2.78
N SER A 8 21.40 -13.12 -3.58
CA SER A 8 21.20 -11.77 -4.13
C SER A 8 20.01 -11.67 -5.09
N ASN A 9 19.78 -12.67 -5.94
CA ASN A 9 18.67 -12.67 -6.89
C ASN A 9 17.32 -12.80 -6.17
N LEU A 10 17.26 -13.60 -5.11
CA LEU A 10 16.06 -13.76 -4.31
C LEU A 10 15.67 -12.47 -3.59
N VAL A 11 16.63 -11.77 -2.99
CA VAL A 11 16.40 -10.49 -2.30
C VAL A 11 15.85 -9.44 -3.26
N ASN A 12 16.41 -9.36 -4.48
CA ASN A 12 15.93 -8.43 -5.51
C ASN A 12 14.50 -8.74 -5.96
N GLU A 13 14.17 -10.02 -6.13
CA GLU A 13 12.83 -10.46 -6.51
C GLU A 13 11.79 -10.13 -5.43
N VAL A 14 12.11 -10.41 -4.16
CA VAL A 14 11.24 -10.08 -3.01
C VAL A 14 11.06 -8.56 -2.89
N ALA A 15 12.13 -7.77 -3.04
CA ALA A 15 12.04 -6.32 -3.00
C ALA A 15 11.21 -5.73 -4.15
N LYS A 16 11.21 -6.38 -5.32
CA LYS A 16 10.36 -6.01 -6.45
C LYS A 16 8.90 -6.31 -6.16
N GLN A 17 8.59 -7.54 -5.70
CA GLN A 17 7.23 -7.93 -5.32
C GLN A 17 6.65 -7.02 -4.23
N ASN A 18 7.46 -6.67 -3.22
CA ASN A 18 7.03 -5.75 -2.16
C ASN A 18 6.66 -4.37 -2.71
N ARG A 19 7.44 -3.83 -3.66
CA ARG A 19 7.12 -2.55 -4.30
C ARG A 19 5.85 -2.60 -5.14
N GLU A 20 5.62 -3.70 -5.85
CA GLU A 20 4.38 -3.92 -6.62
C GLU A 20 3.17 -3.96 -5.70
N LEU A 21 3.25 -4.71 -4.59
CA LEU A 21 2.18 -4.77 -3.58
C LEU A 21 1.88 -3.40 -2.97
N LEU A 22 2.92 -2.63 -2.62
CA LEU A 22 2.74 -1.29 -2.05
C LEU A 22 2.15 -0.29 -3.04
N THR A 23 2.43 -0.45 -4.34
CA THR A 23 1.77 0.32 -5.40
C THR A 23 0.27 0.04 -5.42
N VAL A 24 -0.14 -1.22 -5.32
CA VAL A 24 -1.57 -1.60 -5.25
C VAL A 24 -2.23 -0.97 -4.02
N VAL A 25 -1.59 -1.05 -2.84
CA VAL A 25 -2.06 -0.38 -1.62
C VAL A 25 -2.24 1.13 -1.84
N GLY A 26 -1.29 1.78 -2.50
CA GLY A 26 -1.37 3.19 -2.86
C GLY A 26 -2.60 3.53 -3.72
N SER A 27 -2.90 2.70 -4.72
CA SER A 27 -4.07 2.86 -5.59
C SER A 27 -5.39 2.69 -4.83
N ILE A 28 -5.47 1.74 -3.90
CA ILE A 28 -6.65 1.55 -3.04
C ILE A 28 -6.86 2.78 -2.15
N ILE A 29 -5.79 3.32 -1.54
CA ILE A 29 -5.87 4.56 -0.75
C ILE A 29 -6.43 5.71 -1.60
N GLU A 30 -5.97 5.85 -2.85
CA GLU A 30 -6.46 6.90 -3.73
C GLU A 30 -7.94 6.75 -4.09
N TYR A 31 -8.37 5.51 -4.35
CA TYR A 31 -9.78 5.20 -4.61
C TYR A 31 -10.67 5.60 -3.43
N TYR A 32 -10.35 5.13 -2.23
CA TYR A 32 -11.15 5.46 -1.03
C TYR A 32 -11.14 6.94 -0.71
N LYS A 33 -9.96 7.58 -0.80
CA LYS A 33 -9.83 9.02 -0.60
C LYS A 33 -10.77 9.80 -1.52
N LYS A 34 -10.81 9.46 -2.81
CA LYS A 34 -11.70 10.10 -3.79
C LYS A 34 -13.16 9.81 -3.48
N SER A 35 -13.49 8.58 -3.10
CA SER A 35 -14.87 8.17 -2.78
C SER A 35 -15.44 8.86 -1.53
N GLU A 36 -14.62 9.06 -0.50
CA GLU A 36 -15.04 9.72 0.76
C GLU A 36 -14.82 11.25 0.74
N GLY A 37 -14.12 11.78 -0.27
CA GLY A 37 -13.80 13.21 -0.36
C GLY A 37 -12.86 13.72 0.74
N ILE A 38 -12.00 12.85 1.29
CA ILE A 38 -11.11 13.20 2.41
C ILE A 38 -9.69 13.55 1.98
N SER A 39 -8.92 14.15 2.89
CA SER A 39 -7.53 14.54 2.63
C SER A 39 -6.53 13.48 3.11
N ASP A 40 -5.30 13.50 2.59
CA ASP A 40 -4.21 12.64 3.09
C ASP A 40 -3.93 12.89 4.58
N TYR A 41 -4.14 14.12 5.06
CA TYR A 41 -4.02 14.47 6.48
C TYR A 41 -5.07 13.75 7.32
N THR A 42 -6.31 13.70 6.85
CA THR A 42 -7.42 13.01 7.53
C THR A 42 -7.13 11.51 7.67
N ILE A 43 -6.68 10.88 6.58
CA ILE A 43 -6.30 9.45 6.57
C ILE A 43 -5.16 9.22 7.57
N ALA A 44 -4.11 10.03 7.50
CA ALA A 44 -2.94 9.91 8.36
C ALA A 44 -3.30 10.07 9.85
N SER A 45 -4.14 11.05 10.17
CA SER A 45 -4.62 11.31 11.53
C SER A 45 -5.43 10.12 12.07
N ARG A 46 -6.37 9.58 11.29
CA ARG A 46 -7.17 8.40 11.68
C ARG A 46 -6.31 7.13 11.83
N ALA A 47 -5.36 6.92 10.93
CA ALA A 47 -4.48 5.76 10.94
C ALA A 47 -3.33 5.86 11.98
N GLY A 48 -3.12 7.04 12.59
CA GLY A 48 -2.01 7.27 13.51
C GLY A 48 -0.64 7.17 12.84
N CYS A 49 -0.49 7.73 11.65
CA CYS A 49 0.78 7.77 10.90
C CYS A 49 1.04 9.17 10.32
N SER A 50 2.19 9.35 9.66
CA SER A 50 2.53 10.65 9.06
C SER A 50 1.80 10.86 7.73
N ARG A 51 1.41 12.12 7.45
CA ARG A 51 0.87 12.50 6.13
C ARG A 51 1.82 12.14 4.98
N SER A 52 3.12 12.31 5.21
CA SER A 52 4.16 11.96 4.22
C SER A 52 4.16 10.49 3.86
N MET A 53 3.91 9.59 4.84
CA MET A 53 3.78 8.15 4.58
C MET A 53 2.60 7.86 3.65
N ILE A 54 1.43 8.44 3.92
CA ILE A 54 0.24 8.30 3.05
C ILE A 54 0.53 8.81 1.63
N TYR A 55 1.16 9.98 1.52
CA TYR A 55 1.54 10.55 0.23
C TYR A 55 2.50 9.65 -0.55
N GLN A 56 3.56 9.14 0.09
CA GLN A 56 4.55 8.28 -0.55
C GLN A 56 3.97 6.91 -0.94
N LEU A 57 3.09 6.33 -0.12
CA LEU A 57 2.37 5.09 -0.44
C LEU A 57 1.55 5.25 -1.73
N ARG A 58 0.73 6.30 -1.82
CA ARG A 58 -0.05 6.63 -3.02
C ARG A 58 0.81 6.87 -4.26
N LYS A 59 2.02 7.37 -4.09
CA LYS A 59 2.97 7.62 -5.18
C LYS A 59 3.86 6.42 -5.50
N GLY A 60 3.73 5.31 -4.78
CA GLY A 60 4.55 4.11 -4.98
C GLY A 60 6.03 4.30 -4.65
N THR A 61 6.38 5.30 -3.84
CA THR A 61 7.79 5.60 -3.50
C THR A 61 8.23 4.99 -2.17
N VAL A 62 7.30 4.41 -1.41
CA VAL A 62 7.60 3.66 -0.18
C VAL A 62 8.24 2.32 -0.52
N GLY A 63 9.45 2.08 0.01
CA GLY A 63 10.12 0.78 -0.10
C GLY A 63 9.64 -0.26 0.91
N TYR A 64 9.03 0.18 2.01
CA TYR A 64 8.55 -0.69 3.10
C TYR A 64 7.39 -0.06 3.88
N CYS A 65 6.32 -0.83 4.08
CA CYS A 65 5.24 -0.49 4.99
C CYS A 65 4.82 -1.74 5.77
N GLY A 66 4.81 -1.66 7.10
CA GLY A 66 4.41 -2.78 7.94
C GLY A 66 2.92 -3.09 7.80
N ILE A 67 2.56 -4.37 7.86
CA ILE A 67 1.16 -4.83 7.78
C ILE A 67 0.26 -4.17 8.84
N SER A 68 0.81 -3.87 10.02
CA SER A 68 0.10 -3.16 11.09
C SER A 68 -0.31 -1.74 10.68
N THR A 69 0.56 -1.03 9.97
CA THR A 69 0.27 0.30 9.41
C THR A 69 -0.79 0.19 8.32
N ILE A 70 -0.67 -0.77 7.41
CA ILE A 70 -1.66 -1.01 6.34
C ILE A 70 -3.03 -1.33 6.96
N THR A 71 -3.08 -2.11 8.02
CA THR A 71 -4.31 -2.43 8.76
C THR A 71 -4.95 -1.19 9.37
N LYS A 72 -4.16 -0.29 9.98
CA LYS A 72 -4.65 0.97 10.52
C LYS A 72 -5.17 1.92 9.43
N ILE A 73 -4.54 1.90 8.25
CA ILE A 73 -5.01 2.65 7.09
C ILE A 73 -6.37 2.10 6.62
N ALA A 74 -6.52 0.78 6.49
CA ALA A 74 -7.82 0.17 6.17
C ALA A 74 -8.91 0.57 7.19
N ALA A 75 -8.58 0.51 8.49
CA ALA A 75 -9.49 0.90 9.57
C ALA A 75 -9.87 2.40 9.52
N SER A 76 -9.04 3.26 8.94
CA SER A 76 -9.38 4.69 8.77
C SER A 76 -10.54 4.95 7.81
N PHE A 77 -10.89 3.96 6.99
CA PHE A 77 -12.04 3.92 6.09
C PHE A 77 -13.18 3.03 6.63
N ASN A 78 -13.11 2.62 7.91
CA ASN A 78 -14.04 1.67 8.54
C ASN A 78 -14.11 0.29 7.84
N CYS A 79 -13.05 -0.11 7.14
CA CYS A 79 -12.97 -1.42 6.49
C CYS A 79 -12.05 -2.37 7.28
N ASN A 80 -12.35 -3.67 7.20
CA ASN A 80 -11.36 -4.68 7.57
C ASN A 80 -10.28 -4.77 6.47
N LEU A 81 -9.08 -5.24 6.84
CA LEU A 81 -7.94 -5.28 5.90
C LEU A 81 -8.23 -6.09 4.63
N LEU A 82 -8.83 -7.27 4.73
CA LEU A 82 -9.02 -8.16 3.58
C LEU A 82 -10.08 -7.64 2.62
N GLU A 83 -11.16 -7.07 3.15
CA GLU A 83 -12.19 -6.39 2.36
C GLU A 83 -11.59 -5.18 1.63
N TRP A 84 -10.83 -4.37 2.36
CA TRP A 84 -10.14 -3.20 1.80
C TRP A 84 -9.11 -3.58 0.71
N LEU A 85 -8.40 -4.70 0.87
CA LEU A 85 -7.48 -5.19 -0.16
C LEU A 85 -8.18 -5.77 -1.39
N ARG A 86 -9.44 -6.21 -1.26
CA ARG A 86 -10.22 -6.74 -2.39
C ARG A 86 -10.82 -5.64 -3.27
N SER A 87 -11.00 -4.44 -2.73
CA SER A 87 -11.46 -3.26 -3.46
C SER A 87 -10.41 -2.65 -4.40
N VAL A 88 -9.64 -3.49 -5.11
CA VAL A 88 -8.67 -3.05 -6.10
C VAL A 88 -9.41 -2.28 -7.19
N PRO A 89 -9.16 -0.96 -7.37
CA PRO A 89 -9.79 -0.21 -8.45
C PRO A 89 -9.28 -0.72 -9.81
N PRO A 90 -10.11 -0.69 -10.87
CA PRO A 90 -9.66 -0.97 -12.23
C PRO A 90 -8.47 -0.06 -12.53
N GLN A 91 -7.36 -0.64 -12.99
CA GLN A 91 -6.23 0.16 -13.46
C GLN A 91 -6.67 0.83 -14.77
N GLU A 92 -7.05 2.11 -14.73
CA GLU A 92 -7.17 2.89 -15.96
C GLU A 92 -5.77 2.99 -16.59
N GLN A 93 -5.62 2.37 -17.75
CA GLN A 93 -4.40 2.35 -18.57
C GLN A 93 -4.11 3.72 -19.17
#